data_AF-J9AJ60-F1
#
_entry.id   AF-J9AJ60-F1
#
_cell.length_a   1.000
_cell.length_b   1.000
_cell.length_c   1.000
_cell.angle_alpha   90.00
_cell.angle_beta   90.00
_cell.angle_gamma   90.00
#
_symmetry.space_group_name_H-M   'P 1'
#
loop_
_entity.id
_entity.type
_entity.pdbx_description
1 polymer ?
#
loop_
_entity_poly.entity_id
_entity_poly.type
_entity_poly.pdbx_seq_one_letter_code
_entity_poly.pdbx_strand_id
1 'polypeptide(L)'
;MVMRVVRVMRVARIFKLARYSSGLKSFGITVKTSLPELSMLTLFLLTTVIFFSTLMYFAERDEPNTKFKSIPHAGWWCIVTMTTVGYGDYYPETLFGKLIASCASISGVL
;
A
#
# COMPACT_ATOMS: atom_id res chain seq x y z
N MET A 1 7.86 24.36 -11.67
CA MET A 1 6.78 23.49 -11.14
C MET A 1 5.54 23.49 -12.05
N VAL A 2 4.93 24.63 -12.35
CA VAL A 2 3.67 24.73 -13.16
C VAL A 2 3.76 24.06 -14.54
N MET A 3 4.86 24.24 -15.29
CA MET A 3 5.07 23.58 -16.60
C MET A 3 5.12 22.04 -16.53
N ARG A 4 5.55 21.46 -15.39
CA ARG A 4 5.52 19.99 -15.18
C ARG A 4 4.11 19.49 -14.94
N VAL A 5 3.32 20.23 -14.15
CA VAL A 5 1.91 19.91 -13.85
C VAL A 5 1.06 19.93 -15.12
N VAL A 6 1.23 20.94 -15.99
CA VAL A 6 0.52 21.02 -17.28
C VAL A 6 0.88 19.85 -18.21
N ARG A 7 2.11 19.34 -18.12
CA ARG A 7 2.55 18.16 -18.90
C ARG A 7 1.86 16.88 -18.43
N VAL A 8 1.71 16.69 -17.11
CA VAL A 8 0.98 15.55 -16.51
C VAL A 8 -0.52 15.62 -16.82
N MET A 9 -1.13 16.82 -16.83
CA MET A 9 -2.54 16.98 -17.21
C MET A 9 -2.88 16.49 -18.62
N ARG A 10 -1.89 16.34 -19.52
CA ARG A 10 -2.14 15.73 -20.85
C ARG A 10 -2.50 14.25 -20.75
N VAL A 11 -2.04 13.54 -19.72
CA VAL A 11 -2.42 12.14 -19.44
C VAL A 11 -3.90 12.04 -19.10
N ALA A 12 -4.50 13.09 -18.54
CA ALA A 12 -5.94 13.12 -18.25
C ALA A 12 -6.82 12.98 -19.51
N ARG A 13 -6.26 13.20 -20.72
CA ARG A 13 -6.97 12.90 -21.98
C ARG A 13 -7.27 11.42 -22.17
N ILE A 14 -6.60 10.50 -21.46
CA ILE A 14 -6.96 9.07 -21.40
C ILE A 14 -8.36 8.88 -20.80
N PHE A 15 -8.79 9.72 -19.85
CA PHE A 15 -10.18 9.70 -19.38
C PHE A 15 -11.19 10.10 -20.47
N LYS A 16 -10.76 10.69 -21.59
CA LYS A 16 -11.64 10.93 -22.74
C LYS A 16 -11.94 9.62 -23.50
N LEU A 17 -11.00 8.68 -23.55
CA LEU A 17 -11.21 7.32 -24.08
C LEU A 17 -12.21 6.52 -23.23
N ALA A 18 -12.32 6.82 -21.93
CA ALA A 18 -13.33 6.26 -21.03
C ALA A 18 -14.77 6.42 -21.55
N ARG A 19 -15.06 7.54 -22.22
CA ARG A 19 -16.39 7.85 -22.73
C ARG A 19 -16.78 7.01 -23.94
N TYR A 20 -15.79 6.51 -24.70
CA TYR A 20 -15.98 5.74 -25.92
C TYR A 20 -15.82 4.23 -25.70
N SER A 21 -15.17 3.81 -24.62
CA SER A 21 -15.03 2.40 -24.24
C SER A 21 -16.23 1.96 -23.40
N SER A 22 -17.13 1.17 -23.99
CA SER A 22 -18.21 0.49 -23.27
C SER A 22 -17.68 -0.34 -22.10
N GLY A 23 -16.48 -0.93 -22.25
CA GLY A 23 -15.82 -1.71 -21.20
C GLY A 23 -15.45 -0.88 -19.96
N LEU A 24 -15.01 0.37 -20.13
CA LEU A 24 -14.66 1.22 -18.98
C LEU A 24 -15.90 1.75 -18.26
N LYS A 25 -17.02 1.93 -18.97
CA LYS A 25 -18.34 2.18 -18.36
C LYS A 25 -18.79 0.99 -17.51
N SER A 26 -18.71 -0.23 -18.03
CA SER A 26 -19.07 -1.43 -17.29
C SER A 26 -18.21 -1.60 -16.04
N PHE A 27 -16.88 -1.43 -16.16
CA PHE A 27 -15.98 -1.44 -15.02
C PHE A 27 -16.36 -0.40 -13.96
N GLY A 28 -16.67 0.84 -14.36
CA GLY A 28 -17.10 1.89 -13.42
C GLY A 28 -18.40 1.55 -12.68
N ILE A 29 -19.35 0.89 -13.36
CA ILE A 29 -20.59 0.42 -12.73
C ILE A 29 -20.28 -0.69 -11.72
N THR A 30 -19.47 -1.69 -12.11
CA THR A 30 -19.07 -2.78 -11.22
C THR A 30 -18.33 -2.26 -9.98
N VAL A 31 -17.37 -1.34 -10.15
CA VAL A 31 -16.67 -0.71 -9.03
C VAL A 31 -17.66 0.01 -8.12
N LYS A 32 -18.60 0.78 -8.69
CA LYS A 32 -19.59 1.51 -7.89
C LYS A 32 -20.50 0.57 -7.09
N THR A 33 -20.91 -0.55 -7.69
CA THR A 33 -21.72 -1.57 -7.01
C THR A 33 -20.92 -2.23 -5.88
N SER A 34 -19.64 -2.51 -6.09
CA SER A 34 -18.75 -3.12 -5.09
C SER A 34 -18.03 -2.13 -4.17
N LEU A 35 -18.33 -0.82 -4.24
CA LEU A 35 -17.72 0.19 -3.38
C LEU A 35 -17.85 -0.12 -1.88
N PRO A 36 -19.02 -0.57 -1.36
CA PRO A 36 -19.15 -0.93 0.05
C PRO A 36 -18.18 -2.05 0.45
N GLU A 37 -18.08 -3.11 -0.37
CA GLU A 37 -17.19 -4.26 -0.14
C GLU A 37 -15.71 -3.84 -0.20
N LEU A 38 -15.34 -3.08 -1.23
CA LEU A 38 -13.99 -2.53 -1.41
C LEU A 38 -13.61 -1.59 -0.25
N SER A 39 -14.56 -0.81 0.25
CA SER A 39 -14.30 0.11 1.38
C SER A 39 -14.02 -0.64 2.68
N MET A 40 -14.74 -1.73 2.96
CA MET A 40 -14.49 -2.59 4.12
C MET A 40 -13.12 -3.25 4.02
N LEU A 41 -12.78 -3.79 2.85
CA LEU A 41 -11.47 -4.38 2.60
C LEU A 41 -10.34 -3.35 2.77
N THR A 42 -10.53 -2.13 2.27
CA THR A 42 -9.57 -1.03 2.42
C THR A 42 -9.38 -0.66 3.89
N LEU A 43 -10.45 -0.57 4.68
CA LEU A 43 -10.37 -0.28 6.11
C LEU A 43 -9.63 -1.38 6.89
N PHE A 44 -9.90 -2.64 6.56
CA PHE A 44 -9.19 -3.78 7.16
C PHE A 44 -7.69 -3.74 6.85
N LEU A 45 -7.34 -3.47 5.59
CA LEU A 45 -5.95 -3.38 5.13
C LEU A 45 -5.23 -2.19 5.79
N LEU A 46 -5.88 -1.03 5.92
CA LEU A 46 -5.31 0.12 6.64
C LEU A 46 -5.08 -0.18 8.14
N THR A 47 -6.03 -0.86 8.78
CA THR A 47 -5.93 -1.19 10.21
C THR A 47 -4.77 -2.14 10.48
N THR A 48 -4.66 -3.20 9.67
CA THR A 48 -3.56 -4.17 9.74
C THR A 48 -2.22 -3.53 9.40
N VAL A 49 -2.15 -2.66 8.41
CA VAL A 49 -0.94 -1.87 8.10
C VAL A 49 -0.50 -1.06 9.31
N ILE A 50 -1.38 -0.27 9.93
CA ILE A 50 -1.03 0.55 11.10
C ILE A 50 -0.56 -0.32 12.26
N PHE A 51 -1.24 -1.44 12.51
CA PHE A 51 -0.90 -2.39 13.57
C PHE A 51 0.50 -2.99 13.38
N PHE A 52 0.77 -3.62 12.23
CA PHE A 52 2.05 -4.25 11.94
C PHE A 52 3.19 -3.23 11.81
N SER A 53 2.92 -2.03 11.28
CA SER A 53 3.92 -0.96 11.20
C SER A 53 4.38 -0.50 12.58
N THR A 54 3.45 -0.43 13.53
CA THR A 54 3.77 -0.07 14.91
C THR A 54 4.62 -1.16 15.56
N LEU A 55 4.22 -2.44 15.43
CA LEU A 55 5.00 -3.57 15.92
C LEU A 55 6.41 -3.62 15.31
N MET A 56 6.53 -3.44 14.01
CA MET A 56 7.81 -3.45 13.31
C MET A 56 8.73 -2.33 13.78
N TYR A 57 8.19 -1.11 13.92
CA TYR A 57 8.96 0.01 14.45
C TYR A 57 9.52 -0.30 15.84
N PHE A 58 8.71 -0.84 16.76
CA PHE A 58 9.19 -1.20 18.09
C PHE A 58 10.15 -2.38 18.10
N ALA A 59 10.02 -3.34 17.18
CA ALA A 59 10.93 -4.48 17.09
C ALA A 59 12.32 -4.09 16.55
N GLU A 60 12.39 -3.08 15.69
CA GLU A 60 13.63 -2.69 15.00
C GLU A 60 14.24 -1.38 15.52
N ARG A 61 13.57 -0.62 16.40
CA ARG A 61 14.04 0.71 16.85
C ARG A 61 15.40 0.72 17.53
N ASP A 62 15.77 -0.39 18.18
CA ASP A 62 16.99 -0.51 18.98
C ASP A 62 18.19 -0.97 18.12
N GLU A 63 17.96 -1.25 16.82
CA GLU A 63 19.01 -1.65 15.88
C GLU A 63 19.69 -0.42 15.24
N PRO A 64 21.01 -0.23 15.39
CA PRO A 64 21.71 1.00 14.98
C PRO A 64 21.65 1.32 13.48
N ASN A 65 21.49 0.30 12.62
CA ASN A 65 21.44 0.48 11.16
C ASN A 65 20.02 0.38 10.57
N THR A 66 18.98 0.41 11.41
CA THR A 66 17.62 0.21 10.93
C THR A 66 17.16 1.32 9.98
N LYS A 67 16.44 0.91 8.94
CA LYS A 67 15.71 1.82 8.05
C LYS A 67 14.36 2.24 8.64
N PHE A 68 13.88 1.54 9.69
CA PHE A 68 12.60 1.82 10.34
C PHE A 68 12.67 3.01 11.30
N LYS A 69 12.92 4.21 10.76
CA LYS A 69 13.11 5.44 11.56
C LYS A 69 11.83 6.01 12.16
N SER A 70 10.67 5.68 11.61
CA SER A 70 9.38 6.17 12.09
C SER A 70 8.25 5.20 11.70
N ILE A 71 7.10 5.31 12.37
CA ILE A 71 5.91 4.51 12.06
C ILE A 71 5.47 4.68 10.59
N PRO A 72 5.46 5.89 10.00
CA PRO A 72 5.18 6.05 8.56
C PRO A 72 6.17 5.32 7.64
N HIS A 73 7.46 5.25 7.99
CA HIS A 73 8.44 4.46 7.23
C HIS A 73 8.15 2.96 7.32
N ALA A 74 7.78 2.46 8.51
CA ALA A 74 7.30 1.08 8.66
C ALA A 74 5.97 0.84 7.91
N GLY A 75 5.12 1.86 7.82
CA GLY A 75 3.91 1.90 7.01
C GLY A 75 4.15 1.59 5.54
N TRP A 76 5.15 2.25 4.95
CA TRP A 76 5.55 1.99 3.57
C TRP A 76 5.97 0.54 3.36
N TRP A 77 6.84 0.02 4.23
CA TRP A 77 7.25 -1.38 4.20
C TRP A 77 6.04 -2.33 4.31
N CYS A 78 5.16 -2.09 5.28
CA CYS A 78 4.01 -2.95 5.54
C CYS A 78 3.05 -3.00 4.34
N ILE A 79 2.78 -1.85 3.70
CA ILE A 79 1.96 -1.80 2.49
C ILE A 79 2.60 -2.64 1.37
N VAL A 80 3.88 -2.41 1.09
CA VAL A 80 4.60 -3.11 0.01
C VAL A 80 4.67 -4.62 0.24
N THR A 81 4.81 -5.05 1.49
CA THR A 81 4.83 -6.46 1.87
C THR A 81 3.45 -7.09 1.79
N MET A 82 2.41 -6.46 2.36
CA MET A 82 1.05 -6.99 2.35
C MET A 82 0.44 -7.03 0.95
N THR A 83 0.80 -6.10 0.07
CA THR A 83 0.40 -6.13 -1.35
C THR A 83 1.30 -7.01 -2.20
N THR A 84 2.17 -7.83 -1.59
CA THR A 84 3.08 -8.78 -2.25
C THR A 84 4.03 -8.20 -3.29
N VAL A 85 4.27 -6.88 -3.26
CA VAL A 85 5.17 -6.18 -4.19
C VAL A 85 6.62 -6.44 -3.83
N GLY A 86 6.98 -6.31 -2.55
CA GLY A 86 8.28 -6.73 -2.02
C GLY A 86 9.50 -6.07 -2.67
N TYR A 87 9.54 -4.73 -2.75
CA TYR A 87 10.69 -4.01 -3.34
C TYR A 87 12.05 -4.32 -2.69
N GLY A 88 12.06 -4.69 -1.40
CA GLY A 88 13.30 -4.99 -0.65
C GLY A 88 14.10 -3.75 -0.22
N ASP A 89 13.52 -2.56 -0.35
CA ASP A 89 14.12 -1.30 0.11
C ASP A 89 14.14 -1.20 1.65
N TYR A 90 13.13 -1.76 2.31
CA TYR A 90 13.04 -1.97 3.76
C TYR A 90 12.90 -3.46 4.07
N TYR A 91 13.64 -3.94 5.07
CA TYR A 91 13.54 -5.31 5.57
C TYR A 91 13.99 -5.34 7.04
N PRO A 92 13.37 -6.16 7.90
CA PRO A 92 13.79 -6.32 9.29
C PRO A 92 15.11 -7.07 9.39
N GLU A 93 16.00 -6.61 10.26
CA GLU A 93 17.28 -7.27 10.52
C GLU A 93 17.19 -8.17 11.76
N THR A 94 16.39 -7.79 12.75
CA THR A 94 16.22 -8.51 14.00
C THR A 94 15.39 -9.80 13.84
N LEU A 95 15.60 -10.76 14.75
CA LEU A 95 14.82 -12.00 14.77
C LEU A 95 13.32 -11.73 14.99
N PHE A 96 12.99 -10.81 15.92
CA PHE A 96 11.61 -10.43 16.20
C PHE A 96 10.96 -9.71 15.02
N GLY A 97 11.67 -8.80 14.36
CA GLY A 97 11.21 -8.15 13.14
C GLY A 97 10.90 -9.16 12.04
N LYS A 98 11.75 -10.18 11.84
CA LYS A 98 11.49 -11.25 10.85
C LYS A 98 10.25 -12.06 11.17
N LEU A 99 10.00 -12.40 12.44
CA LEU A 99 8.76 -13.08 12.86
C LEU A 99 7.52 -12.23 12.57
N ILE A 100 7.57 -10.94 12.92
CA ILE A 100 6.49 -9.99 12.63
C ILE A 100 6.25 -9.87 11.12
N ALA A 101 7.31 -9.81 10.32
CA ALA A 101 7.23 -9.77 8.86
C ALA A 101 6.59 -11.02 8.25
N SER A 102 6.90 -12.20 8.77
CA SER A 102 6.25 -13.44 8.35
C SER A 102 4.75 -13.41 8.67
N CYS A 103 4.37 -12.99 9.88
CA CYS A 103 2.96 -12.85 10.27
C CYS A 103 2.22 -11.81 9.40
N ALA A 104 2.85 -10.65 9.15
CA ALA A 104 2.28 -9.60 8.29
C ALA A 104 2.08 -10.07 6.85
N SER A 105 3.02 -10.83 6.32
CA SER A 105 2.93 -11.39 4.95
C SER A 105 1.78 -12.38 4.83
N ILE A 106 1.62 -13.29 5.80
CA ILE A 106 0.50 -14.24 5.82
C ILE A 106 -0.83 -13.51 5.97
N SER A 107 -0.89 -12.52 6.87
CA SER A 107 -2.09 -11.71 7.11
C SER A 107 -2.48 -10.82 5.93
N GLY A 108 -1.57 -10.47 5.03
CA GLY A 108 -1.89 -9.69 3.83
C GLY A 108 -2.38 -10.54 2.65
N VAL A 109 -2.03 -11.83 2.65
CA VAL A 109 -2.48 -12.78 1.61
C VAL A 109 -3.85 -13.37 1.94
N LEU A 110 -4.18 -13.52 3.23
CA LEU A 110 -5.48 -13.97 3.73
C LEU A 110 -6.53 -12.85 3.68
#